data_AF-A0A6M8MUG4-F1
#
_entry.id   AF-A0A6M8MUG4-F1
#
_cell.length_a   1.000
_cell.length_b   1.000
_cell.length_c   1.000
_cell.angle_alpha   90.00
_cell.angle_beta   90.00
_cell.angle_gamma   90.00
#
_symmetry.space_group_name_H-M   'P 1'
#
loop_
_entity.id
_entity.type
_entity.pdbx_description
1 polymer ?
#
loop_
_entity_poly.entity_id
_entity_poly.type
_entity_poly.pdbx_seq_one_letter_code
_entity_poly.pdbx_strand_id
1 'polypeptide(L)'
;MVEAMGGFFELELRRGQHPYPHARAYNLARSAFQALLLAQQARRVWIPHFICSVMPDAARAVDVEVVRYGMNDLLEPAALPVLGPREVFLYVNYFGLKDAYIRDTLAGQYGGALIVDNSQALFCAPVDGIPTLYSPRKFVGVPDGGWRVNGPCDLEQLPPGNSANRFDALLGRLANGPEAHYADFQNTEEALGTEGMRGMSAITTRLLNSIDYDEIGSRRRANFSQLHDALGALNTFKALDLTPTAALCYPLLLKDVQEAEKVSAALLKQRIYVPCYWRDVLSDSNVPTLEQDMTRRLLPLPVDQRYGASDIARLANLILQASRTS
;
A
#
# COMPACT_ATOMS: atom_id res chain seq x y z
N MET A 1 -18.78 12.77 -26.35
CA MET A 1 -18.49 12.31 -27.72
C MET A 1 -19.58 11.33 -28.11
N VAL A 2 -20.02 11.34 -29.37
CA VAL A 2 -20.91 10.29 -29.90
C VAL A 2 -20.09 9.00 -30.01
N GLU A 3 -20.56 7.91 -29.44
CA GLU A 3 -19.86 6.62 -29.48
C GLU A 3 -19.90 6.04 -30.91
N ALA A 4 -18.78 5.45 -31.33
CA ALA A 4 -18.74 4.69 -32.57
C ALA A 4 -19.53 3.39 -32.41
N MET A 5 -20.34 3.04 -33.41
CA MET A 5 -21.10 1.78 -33.44
C MET A 5 -20.46 0.80 -34.44
N GLY A 6 -20.24 -0.45 -34.00
CA GLY A 6 -19.63 -1.51 -34.83
C GLY A 6 -18.10 -1.50 -34.84
N GLY A 7 -17.50 -2.28 -35.73
CA GLY A 7 -16.04 -2.48 -35.81
C GLY A 7 -15.61 -3.81 -35.19
N PHE A 8 -14.44 -3.81 -34.56
CA PHE A 8 -13.89 -4.96 -33.83
C PHE A 8 -14.24 -4.89 -32.34
N PHE A 9 -14.18 -6.02 -31.63
CA PHE A 9 -14.49 -6.08 -30.20
C PHE A 9 -13.41 -5.39 -29.35
N GLU A 10 -13.82 -4.69 -28.29
CA GLU A 10 -12.92 -4.30 -27.20
C GLU A 10 -12.73 -5.45 -26.21
N LEU A 11 -11.82 -5.30 -25.24
CA LEU A 11 -11.70 -6.25 -24.14
C LEU A 11 -12.97 -6.22 -23.28
N GLU A 12 -13.76 -7.29 -23.29
CA GLU A 12 -14.98 -7.37 -22.49
C GLU A 12 -14.65 -7.50 -20.99
N LEU A 13 -15.22 -6.59 -20.20
CA LEU A 13 -15.06 -6.55 -18.75
C LEU A 13 -16.43 -6.67 -18.08
N ARG A 14 -16.46 -7.31 -16.90
CA ARG A 14 -17.66 -7.27 -16.04
C ARG A 14 -17.99 -5.81 -15.72
N ARG A 15 -19.28 -5.49 -15.69
CA ARG A 15 -19.74 -4.19 -15.17
C ARG A 15 -19.91 -4.32 -13.67
N GLY A 16 -19.41 -3.32 -12.95
CA GLY A 16 -19.47 -3.25 -11.50
C GLY A 16 -19.00 -1.88 -11.03
N GLN A 17 -18.64 -1.82 -9.76
CA GLN A 17 -18.18 -0.59 -9.12
C GLN A 17 -17.09 -0.92 -8.12
N HIS A 18 -16.05 -0.08 -8.07
CA HIS A 18 -15.01 -0.20 -7.05
C HIS A 18 -15.53 0.23 -5.66
N PRO A 19 -14.83 -0.12 -4.55
CA PRO A 19 -15.35 0.05 -3.18
C PRO A 19 -15.58 1.50 -2.72
N TYR A 20 -15.13 2.48 -3.51
CA TYR A 20 -15.10 3.90 -3.12
C TYR A 20 -15.73 4.79 -4.19
N PRO A 21 -17.05 4.70 -4.43
CA PRO A 21 -17.70 5.31 -5.58
C PRO A 21 -17.60 6.85 -5.64
N HIS A 22 -17.35 7.50 -4.51
CA HIS A 22 -17.15 8.94 -4.39
C HIS A 22 -15.67 9.35 -4.33
N ALA A 23 -14.74 8.41 -4.51
CA ALA A 23 -13.32 8.72 -4.50
C ALA A 23 -12.93 9.57 -5.69
N ARG A 24 -12.01 10.50 -5.44
CA ARG A 24 -11.29 11.18 -6.51
C ARG A 24 -10.17 10.28 -7.03
N ALA A 25 -10.13 10.09 -8.33
CA ALA A 25 -9.19 9.19 -9.00
C ALA A 25 -7.97 9.94 -9.56
N TYR A 26 -6.79 9.39 -9.28
CA TYR A 26 -5.48 9.89 -9.72
C TYR A 26 -4.69 8.76 -10.38
N ASN A 27 -3.69 9.10 -11.19
CA ASN A 27 -2.77 8.12 -11.76
C ASN A 27 -1.96 7.39 -10.67
N LEU A 28 -1.70 7.99 -9.51
CA LEU A 28 -1.01 7.34 -8.39
C LEU A 28 -1.50 7.85 -7.03
N ALA A 29 -1.34 7.04 -5.99
CA ALA A 29 -1.64 7.45 -4.61
C ALA A 29 -0.79 8.65 -4.15
N ARG A 30 0.49 8.71 -4.57
CA ARG A 30 1.35 9.89 -4.32
C ARG A 30 0.84 11.15 -5.01
N SER A 31 0.22 11.03 -6.18
CA SER A 31 -0.38 12.17 -6.90
C SER A 31 -1.65 12.65 -6.20
N ALA A 32 -2.43 11.71 -5.65
CA ALA A 32 -3.56 12.02 -4.79
C ALA A 32 -3.14 12.76 -3.51
N PHE A 33 -2.00 12.36 -2.93
CA PHE A 33 -1.38 13.04 -1.79
C PHE A 33 -0.93 14.47 -2.14
N GLN A 34 -0.20 14.66 -3.24
CA GLN A 34 0.22 15.99 -3.71
C GLN A 34 -0.97 16.93 -3.91
N ALA A 35 -2.01 16.45 -4.60
CA ALA A 35 -3.22 17.25 -4.81
C ALA A 35 -3.90 17.62 -3.48
N LEU A 36 -3.90 16.72 -2.49
CA LEU A 36 -4.45 17.00 -1.17
C LEU A 36 -3.65 18.06 -0.41
N LEU A 37 -2.32 17.98 -0.42
CA LEU A 37 -1.44 18.98 0.20
C LEU A 37 -1.66 20.37 -0.38
N LEU A 38 -1.75 20.47 -1.72
CA LEU A 38 -2.02 21.74 -2.42
C LEU A 38 -3.38 22.31 -2.04
N ALA A 39 -4.41 21.47 -1.97
CA ALA A 39 -5.77 21.87 -1.62
C ALA A 39 -5.91 22.41 -0.20
N GLN A 40 -5.26 21.73 0.75
CA GLN A 40 -5.21 22.16 2.14
C GLN A 40 -4.26 23.35 2.34
N GLN A 41 -3.61 23.80 1.26
CA GLN A 41 -2.55 24.79 1.29
C GLN A 41 -1.49 24.44 2.34
N ALA A 42 -1.19 23.15 2.52
CA ALA A 42 -0.26 22.69 3.54
C ALA A 42 1.10 23.39 3.35
N ARG A 43 1.72 23.82 4.45
CA ARG A 43 3.09 24.35 4.45
C ARG A 43 4.08 23.32 4.98
N ARG A 44 3.60 22.44 5.86
CA ARG A 44 4.39 21.36 6.46
C ARG A 44 3.53 20.11 6.59
N VAL A 45 4.16 18.96 6.38
CA VAL A 45 3.57 17.66 6.65
C VAL A 45 4.49 16.85 7.57
N TRP A 46 3.88 16.27 8.60
CA TRP A 46 4.51 15.30 9.48
C TRP A 46 4.34 13.91 8.88
N ILE A 47 5.45 13.19 8.63
CA ILE A 47 5.47 11.88 7.94
C ILE A 47 6.33 10.89 8.74
N PRO A 48 5.91 9.63 8.92
CA PRO A 48 6.72 8.67 9.67
C PRO A 48 8.06 8.39 8.99
N HIS A 49 9.09 8.00 9.75
CA HIS A 49 10.31 7.45 9.16
C HIS A 49 10.05 6.16 8.39
N PHE A 50 9.14 5.32 8.89
CA PHE A 50 8.80 4.01 8.34
C PHE A 50 7.75 4.09 7.22
N ILE A 51 8.11 4.64 6.06
CA ILE A 51 7.25 4.77 4.88
C ILE A 51 8.10 4.81 3.60
N CYS A 52 7.47 4.63 2.44
CA CYS A 52 8.14 4.74 1.16
C CYS A 52 8.65 6.16 0.91
N SER A 53 9.91 6.28 0.46
CA SER A 53 10.57 7.54 0.11
C SER A 53 9.78 8.41 -0.87
N VAL A 54 8.98 7.78 -1.74
CA VAL A 54 8.09 8.49 -2.67
C VAL A 54 7.10 9.45 -1.99
N MET A 55 6.76 9.23 -0.72
CA MET A 55 5.80 10.08 0.00
C MET A 55 6.45 11.40 0.48
N PRO A 56 7.58 11.39 1.22
CA PRO A 56 8.38 12.60 1.43
C PRO A 56 8.73 13.35 0.14
N ASP A 57 9.14 12.63 -0.91
CA ASP A 57 9.52 13.27 -2.18
C ASP A 57 8.34 13.94 -2.87
N ALA A 58 7.16 13.30 -2.82
CA ALA A 58 5.92 13.86 -3.33
C ALA A 58 5.54 15.17 -2.61
N ALA A 59 5.70 15.25 -1.29
CA ALA A 59 5.45 16.48 -0.53
C ALA A 59 6.42 17.61 -0.91
N ARG A 60 7.72 17.31 -1.01
CA ARG A 60 8.73 18.30 -1.41
C ARG A 60 8.52 18.81 -2.83
N ALA A 61 8.06 17.96 -3.74
CA ALA A 61 7.77 18.34 -5.11
C ALA A 61 6.61 19.35 -5.26
N VAL A 62 5.85 19.61 -4.20
CA VAL A 62 4.83 20.67 -4.13
C VAL A 62 5.15 21.72 -3.06
N ASP A 63 6.44 21.91 -2.77
CA ASP A 63 6.99 22.91 -1.85
C ASP A 63 6.45 22.82 -0.41
N VAL A 64 6.11 21.61 0.06
CA VAL A 64 5.70 21.35 1.44
C VAL A 64 6.89 20.84 2.25
N GLU A 65 7.16 21.49 3.39
CA GLU A 65 8.19 21.07 4.34
C GLU A 65 7.86 19.69 4.91
N VAL A 66 8.84 18.79 4.96
CA VAL A 66 8.67 17.45 5.52
C VAL A 66 9.36 17.38 6.88
N VAL A 67 8.57 17.12 7.92
CA VAL A 67 9.08 16.78 9.26
C VAL A 67 8.86 15.29 9.50
N ARG A 68 9.92 14.58 9.90
CA ARG A 68 9.85 13.14 10.13
C ARG A 68 9.58 12.84 11.60
N TYR A 69 8.77 11.82 11.88
CA TYR A 69 8.51 11.33 13.23
C TYR A 69 8.81 9.83 13.36
N GLY A 70 9.26 9.43 14.55
CA GLY A 70 9.52 8.04 14.89
C GLY A 70 8.31 7.32 15.49
N MET A 71 8.34 6.01 15.53
CA MET A 71 7.26 5.16 16.02
C MET A 71 7.64 4.41 17.30
N ASN A 72 6.64 3.77 17.91
CA ASN A 72 6.81 2.78 18.97
C ASN A 72 6.50 1.36 18.45
N ASP A 73 6.62 0.35 19.32
CA ASP A 73 6.40 -1.07 18.99
C ASP A 73 4.95 -1.41 18.59
N LEU A 74 4.01 -0.48 18.78
CA LEU A 74 2.61 -0.58 18.35
C LEU A 74 2.36 0.02 16.96
N LEU A 75 3.42 0.44 16.25
CA LEU A 75 3.33 1.18 14.98
C LEU A 75 2.58 2.51 15.12
N GLU A 76 2.67 3.12 16.31
CA GLU A 76 2.08 4.42 16.63
C GLU A 76 3.19 5.45 16.77
N PRO A 77 2.92 6.76 16.58
CA PRO A 77 3.93 7.80 16.77
C PRO A 77 4.49 7.75 18.19
N ALA A 78 5.81 7.77 18.33
CA ALA A 78 6.49 7.80 19.63
C ALA A 78 6.06 9.02 20.47
N ALA A 79 5.76 10.13 19.80
CA ALA A 79 5.07 11.28 20.35
C ALA A 79 4.14 11.88 19.28
N LEU A 80 2.94 12.27 19.70
CA LEU A 80 1.98 12.92 18.83
C LEU A 80 2.34 14.41 18.66
N PRO A 81 2.57 14.90 17.43
CA PRO A 81 2.95 16.29 17.23
C PRO A 81 1.80 17.25 17.51
N VAL A 82 2.14 18.44 18.01
CA VAL A 82 1.21 19.57 18.06
C VAL A 82 1.31 20.30 16.72
N LEU A 83 0.20 20.34 15.97
CA LEU A 83 0.18 20.94 14.64
C LEU A 83 0.06 22.45 14.71
N GLY A 84 0.92 23.14 13.97
CA GLY A 84 0.78 24.57 13.68
C GLY A 84 -0.26 24.87 12.59
N PRO A 85 -0.50 26.16 12.29
CA PRO A 85 -1.35 26.55 11.17
C PRO A 85 -0.84 25.99 9.84
N ARG A 86 -1.74 25.40 9.04
CA ARG A 86 -1.42 24.80 7.73
C ARG A 86 -0.39 23.66 7.81
N GLU A 87 -0.29 23.02 8.97
CA GLU A 87 0.42 21.76 9.13
C GLU A 87 -0.55 20.60 9.07
N VAL A 88 -0.13 19.49 8.47
CA VAL A 88 -0.92 18.26 8.37
C VAL A 88 -0.12 17.07 8.86
N PHE A 89 -0.83 16.05 9.34
CA PHE A 89 -0.24 14.84 9.91
C PHE A 89 -0.61 13.64 9.02
N LEU A 90 0.37 13.04 8.37
CA LEU A 90 0.18 11.82 7.60
C LEU A 90 0.46 10.61 8.47
N TYR A 91 -0.52 9.72 8.61
CA TYR A 91 -0.39 8.45 9.30
C TYR A 91 -0.67 7.29 8.35
N VAL A 92 0.19 6.27 8.38
CA VAL A 92 0.02 5.05 7.56
C VAL A 92 -0.81 4.05 8.35
N ASN A 93 -1.85 3.51 7.73
CA ASN A 93 -2.56 2.35 8.29
C ASN A 93 -1.73 1.08 8.04
N TYR A 94 -0.72 0.89 8.88
CA TYR A 94 0.26 -0.17 8.70
C TYR A 94 -0.40 -1.54 8.67
N PHE A 95 -0.18 -2.24 7.55
CA PHE A 95 -0.71 -3.58 7.30
C PHE A 95 -2.25 -3.71 7.44
N GLY A 96 -3.00 -2.60 7.44
CA GLY A 96 -4.44 -2.61 7.68
C GLY A 96 -4.85 -3.01 9.11
N LEU A 97 -3.97 -2.76 10.09
CA LEU A 97 -4.16 -3.16 11.50
C LEU A 97 -4.46 -1.97 12.43
N LYS A 98 -4.48 -0.73 11.92
CA LYS A 98 -4.51 0.47 12.75
C LYS A 98 -5.84 1.24 12.67
N ASP A 99 -6.90 0.60 12.16
CA ASP A 99 -8.24 1.20 12.03
C ASP A 99 -8.76 1.79 13.36
N ALA A 100 -8.61 1.03 14.46
CA ALA A 100 -9.05 1.48 15.78
C ALA A 100 -8.24 2.69 16.26
N TYR A 101 -6.92 2.65 16.13
CA TYR A 101 -6.06 3.77 16.52
C TYR A 101 -6.37 5.04 15.71
N ILE A 102 -6.58 4.90 14.41
CA ILE A 102 -6.95 6.00 13.52
C ILE A 102 -8.28 6.61 13.95
N ARG A 103 -9.32 5.80 14.13
CA ARG A 103 -10.67 6.27 14.48
C ARG A 103 -10.75 6.83 15.89
N ASP A 104 -10.21 6.11 16.87
CA ASP A 104 -10.47 6.36 18.29
C ASP A 104 -9.45 7.35 18.89
N THR A 105 -8.30 7.54 18.25
CA THR A 105 -7.24 8.47 18.72
C THR A 105 -7.00 9.61 17.73
N LEU A 106 -6.56 9.28 16.52
CA LEU A 106 -6.03 10.31 15.60
C LEU A 106 -7.13 11.21 15.01
N ALA A 107 -8.27 10.63 14.64
CA ALA A 107 -9.35 11.35 13.96
C ALA A 107 -9.91 12.48 14.84
N GLY A 108 -10.18 12.20 16.13
CA GLY A 108 -10.65 13.21 17.07
C GLY A 108 -9.61 14.28 17.39
N GLN A 109 -8.32 13.90 17.39
CA GLN A 109 -7.23 14.82 17.72
C GLN A 109 -6.91 15.81 16.59
N TYR A 110 -6.90 15.35 15.34
CA TYR A 110 -6.40 16.15 14.21
C TYR A 110 -7.49 16.55 13.21
N GLY A 111 -8.65 15.88 13.21
CA GLY A 111 -9.74 16.16 12.27
C GLY A 111 -9.25 16.23 10.81
N GLY A 112 -9.67 17.28 10.09
CA GLY A 112 -9.27 17.48 8.69
C GLY A 112 -7.77 17.70 8.44
N ALA A 113 -6.94 17.90 9.48
CA ALA A 113 -5.49 17.96 9.35
C ALA A 113 -4.82 16.56 9.35
N LEU A 114 -5.57 15.49 9.66
CA LEU A 114 -5.12 14.12 9.50
C LEU A 114 -5.24 13.68 8.04
N ILE A 115 -4.20 13.02 7.54
CA ILE A 115 -4.20 12.31 6.26
C ILE A 115 -3.91 10.84 6.55
N VAL A 116 -4.82 9.95 6.19
CA VAL A 116 -4.63 8.50 6.36
C VAL A 116 -4.11 7.90 5.06
N ASP A 117 -2.97 7.22 5.10
CA ASP A 117 -2.46 6.42 4.00
C ASP A 117 -2.90 4.95 4.16
N ASN A 118 -3.96 4.58 3.44
CA ASN A 118 -4.47 3.21 3.31
C ASN A 118 -3.88 2.48 2.09
N SER A 119 -2.70 2.86 1.59
CA SER A 119 -2.03 2.13 0.52
C SER A 119 -1.73 0.67 0.86
N GLN A 120 -1.67 0.29 2.14
CA GLN A 120 -1.53 -1.09 2.61
C GLN A 120 -2.85 -1.71 3.09
N ALA A 121 -3.96 -0.96 3.02
CA ALA A 121 -5.21 -1.24 3.72
C ALA A 121 -6.43 -0.94 2.82
N LEU A 122 -6.42 -1.48 1.58
CA LEU A 122 -7.44 -1.17 0.58
C LEU A 122 -8.88 -1.44 1.03
N PHE A 123 -9.07 -2.43 1.91
CA PHE A 123 -10.38 -2.86 2.38
C PHE A 123 -10.79 -2.23 3.71
N CYS A 124 -9.94 -1.38 4.30
CA CYS A 124 -10.27 -0.63 5.50
C CYS A 124 -11.10 0.59 5.11
N ALA A 125 -12.29 0.71 5.72
CA ALA A 125 -13.17 1.83 5.48
C ALA A 125 -12.52 3.16 5.93
N PRO A 126 -12.70 4.25 5.18
CA PRO A 126 -12.21 5.56 5.59
C PRO A 126 -13.02 6.03 6.81
N VAL A 127 -12.39 6.83 7.67
CA VAL A 127 -13.11 7.54 8.73
C VAL A 127 -13.78 8.77 8.11
N ASP A 128 -15.06 8.98 8.41
CA ASP A 128 -15.83 10.12 7.89
C ASP A 128 -15.14 11.45 8.19
N GLY A 129 -15.06 12.30 7.17
CA GLY A 129 -14.40 13.61 7.27
C GLY A 129 -12.87 13.58 7.33
N ILE A 130 -12.23 12.40 7.38
CA ILE A 130 -10.78 12.26 7.37
C ILE A 130 -10.26 11.95 5.96
N PRO A 131 -9.47 12.85 5.34
CA PRO A 131 -8.83 12.59 4.05
C PRO A 131 -8.05 11.26 4.05
N THR A 132 -8.42 10.35 3.15
CA THR A 132 -7.85 8.99 3.10
C THR A 132 -7.38 8.65 1.69
N LEU A 133 -6.17 8.10 1.58
CA LEU A 133 -5.51 7.73 0.33
C LEU A 133 -5.50 6.21 0.15
N TYR A 134 -5.70 5.73 -1.07
CA TYR A 134 -5.63 4.30 -1.41
C TYR A 134 -4.79 4.07 -2.66
N SER A 135 -4.13 2.91 -2.70
CA SER A 135 -3.33 2.44 -3.84
C SER A 135 -3.87 1.10 -4.35
N PRO A 136 -4.85 1.10 -5.29
CA PRO A 136 -5.42 -0.15 -5.81
C PRO A 136 -4.39 -1.01 -6.55
N ARG A 137 -3.36 -0.41 -7.15
CA ARG A 137 -2.24 -1.10 -7.82
C ARG A 137 -1.51 -2.12 -6.94
N LYS A 138 -1.54 -1.94 -5.61
CA LYS A 138 -0.90 -2.87 -4.67
C LYS A 138 -1.73 -4.13 -4.43
N PHE A 139 -3.00 -4.14 -4.83
CA PHE A 139 -3.94 -5.23 -4.58
C PHE A 139 -4.39 -5.95 -5.86
N VAL A 140 -4.43 -5.23 -6.99
CA VAL A 140 -4.88 -5.75 -8.29
C VAL A 140 -3.98 -5.28 -9.43
N GLY A 141 -3.95 -6.03 -10.53
CA GLY A 141 -3.14 -5.71 -11.71
C GLY A 141 -3.77 -4.63 -12.57
N VAL A 142 -3.31 -3.38 -12.42
CA VAL A 142 -3.73 -2.23 -13.23
C VAL A 142 -2.55 -1.30 -13.54
N PRO A 143 -2.55 -0.60 -14.69
CA PRO A 143 -1.38 0.12 -15.21
C PRO A 143 -1.19 1.52 -14.65
N ASP A 144 -2.16 2.08 -13.93
CA ASP A 144 -2.08 3.26 -13.06
C ASP A 144 -3.14 3.12 -11.95
N GLY A 145 -3.20 4.06 -11.00
CA GLY A 145 -4.31 4.16 -10.06
C GLY A 145 -3.92 4.59 -8.63
N GLY A 146 -4.60 5.63 -8.16
CA GLY A 146 -4.69 6.06 -6.77
C GLY A 146 -6.06 6.67 -6.51
N TRP A 147 -6.57 6.50 -5.29
CA TRP A 147 -7.84 7.11 -4.87
C TRP A 147 -7.63 8.00 -3.66
N ARG A 148 -8.44 9.05 -3.59
CA ARG A 148 -8.62 9.87 -2.40
C ARG A 148 -10.10 9.93 -2.02
N VAL A 149 -10.40 9.68 -0.77
CA VAL A 149 -11.74 9.84 -0.17
C VAL A 149 -11.68 10.96 0.88
N ASN A 150 -12.82 11.62 1.15
CA ASN A 150 -12.98 12.63 2.20
C ASN A 150 -12.01 13.83 2.13
N GLY A 151 -11.44 14.11 0.95
CA GLY A 151 -10.64 15.33 0.73
C GLY A 151 -11.49 16.49 0.22
N PRO A 152 -10.93 17.71 0.14
CA PRO A 152 -11.64 18.91 -0.31
C PRO A 152 -12.38 18.72 -1.65
N CYS A 153 -13.62 19.21 -1.71
CA CYS A 153 -14.52 19.02 -2.85
C CYS A 153 -14.22 19.93 -4.05
N ASP A 154 -13.52 21.03 -3.82
CA ASP A 154 -13.23 22.11 -4.78
C ASP A 154 -12.01 21.84 -5.67
N LEU A 155 -11.34 20.70 -5.50
CA LEU A 155 -10.18 20.36 -6.30
C LEU A 155 -10.55 20.12 -7.77
N GLU A 156 -9.77 20.73 -8.66
CA GLU A 156 -9.94 20.61 -10.11
C GLU A 156 -9.73 19.17 -10.60
N GLN A 157 -10.49 18.76 -11.61
CA GLN A 157 -10.32 17.45 -12.25
C GLN A 157 -9.07 17.51 -13.13
N LEU A 158 -8.03 16.81 -12.71
CA LEU A 158 -6.85 16.65 -13.54
C LEU A 158 -7.22 15.86 -14.80
N PRO A 159 -6.71 16.25 -15.99
CA PRO A 159 -6.87 15.47 -17.20
C PRO A 159 -6.38 14.03 -16.98
N PRO A 160 -7.12 13.01 -17.44
CA PRO A 160 -6.71 11.62 -17.28
C PRO A 160 -5.41 11.35 -18.03
N GLY A 161 -4.55 10.52 -17.43
CA GLY A 161 -3.39 9.97 -18.11
C GLY A 161 -3.79 8.97 -19.19
N ASN A 162 -2.82 8.57 -20.02
CA ASN A 162 -3.00 7.49 -20.99
C ASN A 162 -2.12 6.30 -20.63
N SER A 163 -2.75 5.23 -20.14
CA SER A 163 -2.07 4.00 -19.73
C SER A 163 -2.33 2.81 -20.65
N ALA A 164 -2.89 3.03 -21.85
CA ALA A 164 -3.19 1.95 -22.80
C ALA A 164 -1.93 1.18 -23.23
N ASN A 165 -0.76 1.84 -23.26
CA ASN A 165 0.51 1.24 -23.63
C ASN A 165 1.35 0.77 -22.43
N ARG A 166 0.76 0.66 -21.23
CA ARG A 166 1.46 0.29 -19.98
C ARG A 166 1.03 -1.09 -19.46
N PHE A 167 0.62 -1.97 -20.36
CA PHE A 167 0.10 -3.31 -20.03
C PHE A 167 1.12 -4.44 -20.21
N ASP A 168 2.27 -4.19 -20.83
CA ASP A 168 3.25 -5.23 -21.17
C ASP A 168 3.66 -6.06 -19.96
N ALA A 169 3.97 -5.41 -18.84
CA ALA A 169 4.29 -6.09 -17.59
C ALA A 169 3.13 -6.93 -17.02
N LEU A 170 1.90 -6.45 -17.16
CA LEU A 170 0.70 -7.11 -16.62
C LEU A 170 0.32 -8.32 -17.47
N LEU A 171 0.23 -8.14 -18.79
CA LEU A 171 -0.07 -9.20 -19.76
C LEU A 171 1.04 -10.24 -19.81
N GLY A 172 2.28 -9.77 -19.78
CA GLY A 172 3.45 -10.61 -19.71
C GLY A 172 3.49 -11.48 -18.46
N ARG A 173 3.18 -10.92 -17.28
CA ARG A 173 3.05 -11.70 -16.04
C ARG A 173 1.93 -12.74 -16.12
N LEU A 174 0.81 -12.40 -16.76
CA LEU A 174 -0.31 -13.30 -16.96
C LEU A 174 0.05 -14.47 -17.89
N ALA A 175 0.78 -14.21 -18.97
CA ALA A 175 1.13 -15.21 -19.98
C ALA A 175 2.35 -16.08 -19.61
N ASN A 176 3.39 -15.46 -19.06
CA ASN A 176 4.75 -16.04 -19.01
C ASN A 176 5.34 -16.15 -17.59
N GLY A 177 4.59 -15.77 -16.55
CA GLY A 177 5.07 -15.73 -15.17
C GLY A 177 5.82 -14.44 -14.81
N PRO A 178 6.20 -14.26 -13.54
CA PRO A 178 6.65 -12.96 -13.01
C PRO A 178 8.04 -12.51 -13.48
N GLU A 179 8.93 -13.42 -13.89
CA GLU A 179 10.32 -13.08 -14.24
C GLU A 179 10.46 -12.53 -15.66
N ALA A 180 9.65 -13.01 -16.61
CA ALA A 180 9.78 -12.71 -18.03
C ALA A 180 9.60 -11.21 -18.36
N HIS A 181 8.84 -10.47 -17.53
CA HIS A 181 8.48 -9.07 -17.78
C HIS A 181 8.78 -8.15 -16.59
N TYR A 182 9.74 -8.54 -15.75
CA TYR A 182 10.14 -7.72 -14.61
C TYR A 182 10.79 -6.39 -15.04
N ALA A 183 11.59 -6.39 -16.11
CA ALA A 183 12.16 -5.17 -16.67
C ALA A 183 11.08 -4.20 -17.17
N ASP A 184 10.04 -4.72 -17.85
CA ASP A 184 8.90 -3.92 -18.30
C ASP A 184 8.13 -3.30 -17.13
N PHE A 185 8.02 -4.03 -16.01
CA PHE A 185 7.43 -3.52 -14.78
C PHE A 185 8.25 -2.33 -14.24
N GLN A 186 9.57 -2.45 -14.17
CA GLN A 186 10.45 -1.37 -13.70
C GLN A 186 10.36 -0.12 -14.60
N ASN A 187 10.40 -0.31 -15.92
CA ASN A 187 10.25 0.79 -16.89
C ASN A 187 8.90 1.50 -16.74
N THR A 188 7.83 0.74 -16.48
CA THR A 188 6.49 1.30 -16.26
C THR A 188 6.42 2.10 -14.95
N GLU A 189 7.01 1.59 -13.87
CA GLU A 189 7.10 2.30 -12.58
C GLU A 189 7.89 3.62 -12.71
N GLU A 190 8.99 3.62 -13.46
CA GLU A 190 9.80 4.83 -13.73
C GLU A 190 9.05 5.84 -14.60
N ALA A 191 8.36 5.40 -15.64
CA ALA A 191 7.54 6.27 -16.48
C ALA A 191 6.37 6.91 -15.70
N LEU A 192 5.69 6.13 -14.86
CA LEU A 192 4.70 6.65 -13.90
C LEU A 192 5.35 7.59 -12.86
N GLY A 193 6.61 7.31 -12.51
CA GLY A 193 7.57 8.17 -11.81
C GLY A 193 7.48 9.63 -12.19
N THR A 194 7.60 9.88 -13.49
CA THR A 194 7.94 11.17 -14.08
C THR A 194 6.77 11.87 -14.78
N GLU A 195 5.62 11.20 -14.90
CA GLU A 195 4.43 11.73 -15.58
C GLU A 195 3.75 12.91 -14.85
N GLY A 196 4.09 13.14 -13.58
CA GLY A 196 3.44 14.14 -12.73
C GLY A 196 2.03 13.75 -12.31
N MET A 197 1.29 14.70 -11.74
CA MET A 197 -0.10 14.46 -11.33
C MET A 197 -1.03 14.41 -12.54
N ARG A 198 -1.75 13.31 -12.69
CA ARG A 198 -2.82 13.13 -13.69
C ARG A 198 -4.07 12.51 -13.05
N GLY A 199 -5.20 12.66 -13.72
CA GLY A 199 -6.36 11.81 -13.44
C GLY A 199 -6.06 10.36 -13.79
N MET A 200 -6.74 9.42 -13.14
CA MET A 200 -6.63 8.00 -13.47
C MET A 200 -7.06 7.75 -14.92
N SER A 201 -6.34 6.88 -15.64
CA SER A 201 -6.71 6.53 -17.00
C SER A 201 -8.09 5.87 -17.09
N ALA A 202 -8.78 6.08 -18.23
CA ALA A 202 -10.11 5.51 -18.45
C ALA A 202 -10.08 3.96 -18.45
N ILE A 203 -9.02 3.37 -19.01
CA ILE A 203 -8.86 1.91 -19.04
C ILE A 203 -8.72 1.32 -17.63
N THR A 204 -7.90 1.93 -16.77
CA THR A 204 -7.79 1.53 -15.36
C THR A 204 -9.11 1.70 -14.64
N THR A 205 -9.83 2.79 -14.86
CA THR A 205 -11.14 3.01 -14.22
C THR A 205 -12.12 1.89 -14.57
N ARG A 206 -12.20 1.49 -15.84
CA ARG A 206 -13.04 0.34 -16.28
C ARG A 206 -12.58 -0.98 -15.67
N LEU A 207 -11.27 -1.22 -15.60
CA LEU A 207 -10.70 -2.43 -14.99
C LEU A 207 -11.01 -2.50 -13.49
N LEU A 208 -10.79 -1.41 -12.75
CA LEU A 208 -11.09 -1.39 -11.32
C LEU A 208 -12.59 -1.59 -11.05
N ASN A 209 -13.47 -1.09 -11.92
CA ASN A 209 -14.91 -1.34 -11.81
C ASN A 209 -15.31 -2.80 -12.11
N SER A 210 -14.46 -3.61 -12.74
CA SER A 210 -14.81 -4.98 -13.12
C SER A 210 -14.36 -6.05 -12.12
N ILE A 211 -13.63 -5.65 -11.08
CA ILE A 211 -13.06 -6.54 -10.07
C ILE A 211 -14.10 -6.98 -9.05
N ASP A 212 -14.06 -8.26 -8.68
CA ASP A 212 -14.78 -8.81 -7.53
C ASP A 212 -13.99 -8.55 -6.23
N TYR A 213 -14.28 -7.41 -5.59
CA TYR A 213 -13.59 -7.02 -4.36
C TYR A 213 -13.96 -7.88 -3.16
N ASP A 214 -15.17 -8.44 -3.12
CA ASP A 214 -15.63 -9.29 -2.03
C ASP A 214 -14.85 -10.61 -2.01
N GLU A 215 -14.66 -11.23 -3.18
CA GLU A 215 -13.83 -12.42 -3.32
C GLU A 215 -12.38 -12.12 -2.89
N ILE A 216 -11.78 -11.02 -3.37
CA ILE A 216 -10.41 -10.64 -3.02
C ILE A 216 -10.25 -10.42 -1.51
N GLY A 217 -11.15 -9.63 -0.91
CA GLY A 217 -11.11 -9.32 0.51
C GLY A 217 -11.29 -10.57 1.37
N SER A 218 -12.22 -11.45 0.99
CA SER A 218 -12.47 -12.73 1.67
C SER A 218 -11.25 -13.65 1.61
N ARG A 219 -10.66 -13.82 0.42
CA ARG A 219 -9.47 -14.67 0.25
C ARG A 219 -8.28 -14.15 1.05
N ARG A 220 -8.04 -12.83 1.04
CA ARG A 220 -6.95 -12.21 1.81
C ARG A 220 -7.11 -12.41 3.31
N ARG A 221 -8.32 -12.22 3.86
CA ARG A 221 -8.61 -12.49 5.28
C ARG A 221 -8.36 -13.95 5.64
N ALA A 222 -8.81 -14.89 4.82
CA ALA A 222 -8.61 -16.31 5.05
C ALA A 222 -7.10 -16.68 5.04
N ASN A 223 -6.36 -16.18 4.04
CA ASN A 223 -4.92 -16.40 3.93
C ASN A 223 -4.15 -15.76 5.11
N PHE A 224 -4.55 -14.56 5.55
CA PHE A 224 -3.98 -13.90 6.71
C PHE A 224 -4.23 -14.73 7.98
N SER A 225 -5.47 -15.18 8.21
CA SER A 225 -5.82 -16.02 9.36
C SER A 225 -4.98 -17.29 9.40
N GLN A 226 -4.85 -17.99 8.28
CA GLN A 226 -4.08 -19.23 8.20
C GLN A 226 -2.58 -19.02 8.50
N LEU A 227 -1.99 -17.92 8.02
CA LEU A 227 -0.61 -17.56 8.38
C LEU A 227 -0.50 -17.21 9.87
N HIS A 228 -1.47 -16.47 10.41
CA HIS A 228 -1.47 -16.11 11.82
C HIS A 228 -1.56 -17.33 12.74
N ASP A 229 -2.45 -18.27 12.42
CA ASP A 229 -2.62 -19.52 13.18
C ASP A 229 -1.33 -20.36 13.17
N ALA A 230 -0.62 -20.39 12.03
CA ALA A 230 0.60 -21.19 11.88
C ALA A 230 1.86 -20.51 12.44
N LEU A 231 1.97 -19.18 12.32
CA LEU A 231 3.20 -18.42 12.57
C LEU A 231 3.08 -17.46 13.76
N GLY A 232 1.92 -17.30 14.39
CA GLY A 232 1.69 -16.36 15.47
C GLY A 232 2.61 -16.58 16.68
N ALA A 233 2.95 -17.83 16.98
CA ALA A 233 3.93 -18.16 18.02
C ALA A 233 5.33 -17.63 17.69
N LEU A 234 5.74 -17.73 16.42
CA LEU A 234 7.03 -17.24 15.91
C LEU A 234 7.08 -15.72 15.77
N ASN A 235 5.94 -15.07 15.49
CA ASN A 235 5.86 -13.63 15.27
C ASN A 235 6.16 -12.85 16.56
N THR A 236 7.17 -11.98 16.51
CA THR A 236 7.62 -11.17 17.65
C THR A 236 6.88 -9.83 17.79
N PHE A 237 6.00 -9.48 16.84
CA PHE A 237 5.01 -8.41 17.03
C PHE A 237 3.91 -8.82 18.03
N LYS A 238 4.27 -9.07 19.30
CA LYS A 238 3.31 -9.52 20.32
C LYS A 238 2.35 -8.44 20.79
N ALA A 239 2.77 -7.17 20.66
CA ALA A 239 1.98 -6.02 21.11
C ALA A 239 0.90 -5.60 20.11
N LEU A 240 1.00 -6.02 18.84
CA LEU A 240 0.02 -5.71 17.81
C LEU A 240 -1.16 -6.68 17.86
N ASP A 241 -2.36 -6.13 17.75
CA ASP A 241 -3.54 -6.92 17.42
C ASP A 241 -3.45 -7.36 15.95
N LEU A 242 -3.20 -8.66 15.75
CA LEU A 242 -3.11 -9.29 14.44
C LEU A 242 -4.42 -9.97 14.05
N THR A 243 -5.57 -9.43 14.48
CA THR A 243 -6.89 -9.88 14.04
C THR A 243 -6.93 -9.96 12.50
N PRO A 244 -7.35 -11.09 11.92
CA PRO A 244 -7.30 -11.30 10.48
C PRO A 244 -8.01 -10.20 9.67
N THR A 245 -7.27 -9.59 8.76
CA THR A 245 -7.73 -8.48 7.90
C THR A 245 -7.38 -8.74 6.43
N ALA A 246 -8.01 -8.02 5.51
CA ALA A 246 -7.73 -8.08 4.08
C ALA A 246 -6.51 -7.20 3.72
N ALA A 247 -5.42 -7.38 4.44
CA ALA A 247 -4.20 -6.58 4.31
C ALA A 247 -3.49 -6.80 2.96
N LEU A 248 -2.54 -5.90 2.68
CA LEU A 248 -1.56 -6.09 1.61
C LEU A 248 -0.72 -7.37 1.84
N CYS A 249 -0.28 -7.59 3.07
CA CYS A 249 0.61 -8.68 3.49
C CYS A 249 0.40 -9.03 4.97
N TYR A 250 0.88 -10.20 5.39
CA TYR A 250 1.00 -10.57 6.81
C TYR A 250 2.37 -10.12 7.35
N PRO A 251 2.44 -9.26 8.38
CA PRO A 251 3.70 -8.77 8.92
C PRO A 251 4.31 -9.77 9.90
N LEU A 252 5.25 -10.60 9.43
CA LEU A 252 6.02 -11.50 10.30
C LEU A 252 7.31 -10.81 10.75
N LEU A 253 7.42 -10.45 12.03
CA LEU A 253 8.66 -9.95 12.62
C LEU A 253 9.41 -11.10 13.30
N LEU A 254 10.59 -11.43 12.80
CA LEU A 254 11.43 -12.51 13.34
C LEU A 254 12.33 -12.01 14.47
N LYS A 255 12.89 -12.94 15.26
CA LYS A 255 13.59 -12.59 16.52
C LYS A 255 14.86 -11.77 16.29
N ASP A 256 15.58 -12.06 15.21
CA ASP A 256 16.85 -11.44 14.86
C ASP A 256 17.04 -11.39 13.34
N VAL A 257 18.07 -10.67 12.90
CA VAL A 257 18.39 -10.47 11.49
C VAL A 257 18.83 -11.77 10.82
N GLN A 258 19.57 -12.62 11.52
CA GLN A 258 20.09 -13.87 11.00
C GLN A 258 18.95 -14.84 10.65
N GLU A 259 17.92 -14.93 11.50
CA GLU A 259 16.73 -15.71 11.23
C GLU A 259 15.95 -15.14 10.02
N ALA A 260 15.79 -13.81 9.95
CA ALA A 260 15.12 -13.16 8.84
C ALA A 260 15.81 -13.39 7.48
N GLU A 261 17.13 -13.29 7.44
CA GLU A 261 17.94 -13.58 6.26
C GLU A 261 17.84 -15.06 5.84
N LYS A 262 17.91 -15.97 6.81
CA LYS A 262 17.79 -17.42 6.57
C LYS A 262 16.42 -17.78 6.00
N VAL A 263 15.35 -17.28 6.61
CA VAL A 263 13.98 -17.51 6.13
C VAL A 263 13.80 -16.90 4.73
N SER A 264 14.24 -15.67 4.51
CA SER A 264 14.18 -15.02 3.19
C SER A 264 14.91 -15.80 2.12
N ALA A 265 16.12 -16.30 2.42
CA ALA A 265 16.89 -17.12 1.49
C ALA A 265 16.22 -18.46 1.18
N ALA A 266 15.58 -19.10 2.17
CA ALA A 266 14.82 -20.33 1.98
C ALA A 266 13.60 -20.10 1.07
N LEU A 267 12.86 -19.00 1.27
CA LEU A 267 11.74 -18.61 0.43
C LEU A 267 12.17 -18.30 -1.00
N LEU A 268 13.27 -17.54 -1.17
CA LEU A 268 13.81 -17.22 -2.49
C LEU A 268 14.22 -18.47 -3.28
N LYS A 269 14.86 -19.46 -2.63
CA LYS A 269 15.19 -20.76 -3.25
C LYS A 269 13.96 -21.50 -3.78
N GLN A 270 12.79 -21.26 -3.19
CA GLN A 270 11.50 -21.81 -3.61
C GLN A 270 10.71 -20.87 -4.53
N ARG A 271 11.37 -19.84 -5.09
CA ARG A 271 10.77 -18.79 -5.94
C ARG A 271 9.60 -18.07 -5.26
N ILE A 272 9.68 -17.89 -3.95
CA ILE A 272 8.76 -17.07 -3.17
C ILE A 272 9.46 -15.74 -2.89
N TYR A 273 8.98 -14.68 -3.54
CA TYR A 273 9.57 -13.34 -3.47
C TYR A 273 8.86 -12.52 -2.39
N VAL A 274 9.56 -12.22 -1.30
CA VAL A 274 9.10 -11.37 -0.20
C VAL A 274 9.81 -10.01 -0.31
N PRO A 275 9.09 -8.87 -0.37
CA PRO A 275 9.73 -7.57 -0.46
C PRO A 275 10.36 -7.16 0.89
N CYS A 276 11.28 -6.19 0.85
CA CYS A 276 11.81 -5.54 2.05
C CYS A 276 11.19 -4.14 2.17
N TYR A 277 10.34 -3.94 3.18
CA TYR A 277 9.71 -2.66 3.50
C TYR A 277 10.38 -2.05 4.74
N TRP A 278 10.97 -0.86 4.72
CA TRP A 278 11.31 0.03 3.60
C TRP A 278 12.83 0.23 3.58
N ARG A 279 13.51 -0.27 2.56
CA ARG A 279 14.99 -0.35 2.55
C ARG A 279 15.71 1.01 2.77
N ASP A 280 15.11 2.11 2.31
CA ASP A 280 15.69 3.46 2.45
C ASP A 280 15.90 3.87 3.92
N VAL A 281 15.14 3.29 4.84
CA VAL A 281 15.32 3.46 6.29
C VAL A 281 16.71 2.99 6.75
N LEU A 282 17.30 1.99 6.07
CA LEU A 282 18.61 1.45 6.44
C LEU A 282 19.78 2.34 6.01
N SER A 283 19.55 3.28 5.09
CA SER A 283 20.58 4.18 4.57
C SER A 283 20.63 5.54 5.28
N ASP A 284 19.61 5.90 6.05
CA ASP A 284 19.52 7.19 6.73
C ASP A 284 19.84 7.03 8.23
N SER A 285 20.98 7.57 8.65
CA SER A 285 21.44 7.52 10.04
C SER A 285 20.55 8.28 11.03
N ASN A 286 19.66 9.15 10.54
CA ASN A 286 18.73 9.90 11.38
C ASN A 286 17.45 9.12 11.70
N VAL A 287 17.22 7.98 11.04
CA VAL A 287 16.07 7.13 11.32
C VAL A 287 16.26 6.45 12.69
N PRO A 288 15.25 6.43 13.58
CA PRO A 288 15.42 5.80 14.87
C PRO A 288 15.69 4.29 14.76
N THR A 289 16.35 3.75 15.78
CA THR A 289 16.86 2.37 15.77
C THR A 289 15.74 1.35 15.63
N LEU A 290 14.56 1.62 16.18
CA LEU A 290 13.42 0.72 16.12
C LEU A 290 13.01 0.44 14.66
N GLU A 291 12.85 1.47 13.85
CA GLU A 291 12.46 1.35 12.45
C GLU A 291 13.54 0.65 11.62
N GLN A 292 14.82 0.91 11.90
CA GLN A 292 15.93 0.21 11.25
C GLN A 292 15.91 -1.28 11.58
N ASP A 293 15.74 -1.61 12.86
CA ASP A 293 15.69 -2.99 13.35
C ASP A 293 14.47 -3.75 12.79
N MET A 294 13.29 -3.13 12.83
CA MET A 294 12.09 -3.66 12.19
C MET A 294 12.31 -3.92 10.70
N THR A 295 12.92 -2.99 9.96
CA THR A 295 13.19 -3.15 8.52
C THR A 295 14.07 -4.39 8.23
N ARG A 296 15.00 -4.73 9.13
CA ARG A 296 15.90 -5.89 8.96
C ARG A 296 15.23 -7.22 9.33
N ARG A 297 14.27 -7.19 10.26
CA ARG A 297 13.65 -8.41 10.83
C ARG A 297 12.26 -8.72 10.25
N LEU A 298 11.60 -7.74 9.62
CA LEU A 298 10.25 -7.87 9.08
C LEU A 298 10.23 -8.57 7.73
N LEU A 299 9.43 -9.62 7.65
CA LEU A 299 9.05 -10.31 6.41
C LEU A 299 7.56 -10.05 6.10
N PRO A 300 7.24 -9.16 5.14
CA PRO A 300 5.87 -8.94 4.67
C PRO A 300 5.42 -10.11 3.78
N LEU A 301 4.80 -11.12 4.39
CA LEU A 301 4.42 -12.35 3.71
C LEU A 301 3.19 -12.14 2.80
N PRO A 302 3.18 -12.75 1.61
CA PRO A 302 2.04 -12.63 0.71
C PRO A 302 0.79 -13.31 1.28
N VAL A 303 -0.33 -12.59 1.25
CA VAL A 303 -1.68 -13.10 1.56
C VAL A 303 -2.64 -12.94 0.38
N ASP A 304 -2.11 -12.59 -0.80
CA ASP A 304 -2.93 -12.16 -1.92
C ASP A 304 -3.87 -13.25 -2.46
N GLN A 305 -4.89 -12.79 -3.17
CA GLN A 305 -6.01 -13.58 -3.63
C GLN A 305 -5.66 -14.68 -4.65
N ARG A 306 -4.46 -14.68 -5.21
CA ARG A 306 -4.04 -15.68 -6.19
C ARG A 306 -3.69 -17.02 -5.55
N TYR A 307 -3.49 -17.02 -4.24
CA TYR A 307 -3.05 -18.19 -3.46
C TYR A 307 -4.21 -18.83 -2.73
N GLY A 308 -4.27 -20.17 -2.77
CA GLY A 308 -5.21 -20.97 -2.00
C GLY A 308 -4.63 -21.49 -0.68
N ALA A 309 -5.44 -22.21 0.08
CA ALA A 309 -5.06 -22.71 1.41
C ALA A 309 -3.82 -23.64 1.38
N SER A 310 -3.62 -24.40 0.30
CA SER A 310 -2.43 -25.26 0.12
C SER A 310 -1.15 -24.44 -0.09
N ASP A 311 -1.23 -23.34 -0.84
CA ASP A 311 -0.09 -22.46 -1.08
C ASP A 311 0.36 -21.77 0.20
N ILE A 312 -0.61 -21.28 0.98
CA ILE A 312 -0.36 -20.63 2.27
C ILE A 312 0.18 -21.62 3.30
N ALA A 313 -0.35 -22.85 3.35
CA ALA A 313 0.21 -23.91 4.19
C ALA A 313 1.65 -24.25 3.80
N ARG A 314 1.96 -24.34 2.49
CA ARG A 314 3.33 -24.55 2.01
C ARG A 314 4.26 -23.41 2.43
N LEU A 315 3.81 -22.16 2.29
CA LEU A 315 4.56 -20.98 2.73
C LEU A 315 4.88 -21.05 4.23
N ALA A 316 3.88 -21.29 5.07
CA ALA A 316 4.05 -21.38 6.52
C ALA A 316 5.03 -22.51 6.91
N ASN A 317 4.90 -23.69 6.28
CA ASN A 317 5.78 -24.83 6.55
C ASN A 317 7.24 -24.55 6.20
N LEU A 318 7.50 -23.88 5.06
CA LEU A 318 8.87 -23.49 4.68
C LEU A 318 9.49 -22.54 5.70
N ILE A 319 8.72 -21.58 6.21
CA ILE A 319 9.16 -20.63 7.24
C ILE A 319 9.49 -21.39 8.54
N LEU A 320 8.58 -22.24 9.02
CA LEU A 320 8.78 -23.02 10.24
C LEU A 320 10.00 -23.94 10.16
N GLN A 321 10.24 -24.58 9.01
CA GLN A 321 11.42 -25.41 8.79
C GLN A 321 12.70 -24.58 8.84
N ALA A 322 12.73 -23.44 8.14
CA ALA A 322 13.89 -22.55 8.14
C ALA A 322 14.21 -21.99 9.54
N SER A 323 13.19 -21.66 10.34
CA SER A 323 13.35 -21.18 11.72
C SER A 323 13.83 -22.24 12.71
N ARG A 324 13.57 -23.53 12.47
CA ARG A 324 13.95 -24.62 13.40
C ARG A 324 15.39 -25.10 13.28
N THR A 325 16.06 -24.92 12.14
CA THR A 325 17.43 -25.44 11.92
C THR A 325 18.51 -24.57 12.61
N SER A 326 18.31 -24.21 13.87
CA SER A 326 19.25 -23.43 14.70
C SER A 326 20.10 -24.33 15.58
#